data_AF-A0A954XC82-F1
#
_entry.id   AF-A0A954XC82-F1
#
_cell.length_a   1.000
_cell.length_b   1.000
_cell.length_c   1.000
_cell.angle_alpha   90.00
_cell.angle_beta   90.00
_cell.angle_gamma   90.00
#
_symmetry.space_group_name_H-M   'P 1'
#
loop_
_entity.id
_entity.type
_entity.pdbx_description
1 polymer ?
#
loop_
_entity_poly.entity_id
_entity_poly.type
_entity_poly.pdbx_seq_one_letter_code
_entity_poly.pdbx_strand_id
1 'polypeptide(L)' 'REQTAAAFDRLESHFPSAEASRQDGLRLDWPGRWLLVRGSNTEPIVRIIAEAESDSASQELCEQARRVIQSVDV' A
#
# COMPACT_ATOMS: atom_id res chain seq x y z
N ARG A 1 10.57 -2.95 11.34
CA ARG A 1 10.64 -1.51 10.97
C ARG A 1 11.33 -1.35 9.61
N GLU A 2 12.50 -1.96 9.38
CA GLU A 2 13.21 -1.87 8.08
C GLU A 2 12.45 -2.53 6.90
N GLN A 3 11.85 -3.71 7.09
CA GLN A 3 11.05 -4.36 6.04
C GLN A 3 9.88 -3.51 5.52
N THR A 4 9.28 -2.69 6.38
CA THR A 4 8.16 -1.82 5.99
C THR A 4 8.61 -0.67 5.10
N ALA A 5 9.83 -0.15 5.31
CA ALA A 5 10.38 0.93 4.48
C ALA A 5 10.67 0.47 3.04
N ALA A 6 11.31 -0.70 2.87
CA ALA A 6 11.57 -1.27 1.55
C ALA A 6 10.27 -1.59 0.78
N ALA A 7 9.23 -2.03 1.49
CA ALA A 7 7.90 -2.22 0.90
C ALA A 7 7.29 -0.90 0.39
N PHE A 8 7.46 0.20 1.14
CA PHE A 8 6.96 1.52 0.73
C PHE A 8 7.67 2.04 -0.51
N ASP A 9 9.00 1.94 -0.58
CA ASP A 9 9.77 2.39 -1.75
C ASP A 9 9.35 1.65 -3.03
N ARG A 10 9.06 0.34 -2.93
CA ARG A 10 8.55 -0.45 -4.05
C ARG A 10 7.15 -0.06 -4.47
N LEU A 11 6.27 0.21 -3.51
CA LEU A 11 4.90 0.65 -3.79
C LEU A 11 4.91 2.02 -4.49
N GLU A 12 5.69 2.98 -4.00
CA GLU A 12 5.83 4.29 -4.66
C GLU A 12 6.41 4.15 -6.07
N SER A 13 7.40 3.27 -6.27
CA SER A 13 7.96 2.99 -7.59
C SER A 13 6.95 2.33 -8.54
N HIS A 14 6.09 1.45 -8.02
CA HIS A 14 5.05 0.76 -8.79
C HIS A 14 3.87 1.68 -9.14
N PHE A 15 3.62 2.68 -8.29
CA PHE A 15 2.50 3.61 -8.39
C PHE A 15 2.97 5.08 -8.56
N PRO A 16 3.75 5.40 -9.61
CA PRO A 16 4.39 6.71 -9.75
C PRO A 16 3.42 7.86 -10.02
N SER A 17 2.16 7.56 -10.37
CA SER A 17 1.11 8.55 -10.60
C SER A 17 0.34 8.94 -9.34
N ALA A 18 0.61 8.30 -8.21
CA ALA A 18 -0.04 8.60 -6.95
C ALA A 18 0.71 9.71 -6.20
N GLU A 19 -0.03 10.54 -5.47
CA GLU A 19 0.57 11.41 -4.45
C GLU A 19 0.84 10.57 -3.20
N ALA A 20 2.10 10.58 -2.73
CA ALA A 20 2.54 9.74 -1.61
C ALA A 20 2.66 10.54 -0.29
N SER A 21 2.21 9.93 0.80
CA SER A 21 2.40 10.43 2.17
C SER A 21 2.84 9.31 3.10
N ARG A 22 3.89 9.55 3.88
CA ARG A 22 4.47 8.58 4.83
C ARG A 22 4.16 8.86 6.31
N GLN A 23 3.13 9.66 6.60
CA GLN A 23 2.83 10.12 7.98
C GLN A 23 2.35 9.01 8.91
N ASP A 24 1.48 8.10 8.43
CA ASP A 24 0.95 6.97 9.21
C ASP A 24 0.89 5.70 8.34
N GLY A 25 2.08 5.14 8.07
CA GLY A 25 2.26 4.19 6.97
C GLY A 25 2.42 4.92 5.64
N LEU A 26 2.31 4.21 4.53
CA LEU A 26 2.29 4.77 3.19
C LEU A 26 0.86 4.92 2.70
N ARG A 27 0.44 6.16 2.49
CA ARG A 27 -0.78 6.50 1.76
C ARG A 27 -0.41 6.90 0.34
N LEU A 28 -1.14 6.37 -0.64
CA LEU A 28 -1.07 6.72 -2.05
C LEU A 28 -2.45 7.21 -2.51
N ASP A 29 -2.52 8.44 -2.99
CA ASP A 29 -3.76 9.09 -3.41
C ASP A 29 -3.80 9.32 -4.93
N TRP A 30 -4.96 9.09 -5.53
CA TRP A 30 -5.30 9.46 -6.90
C TRP A 30 -6.68 10.14 -6.92
N PRO A 31 -7.08 10.79 -8.03
CA PRO A 31 -8.46 11.20 -8.21
C PRO A 31 -9.41 10.00 -8.10
N GLY A 32 -10.30 10.01 -7.10
CA GLY A 32 -11.37 9.03 -6.92
C GLY A 32 -10.95 7.68 -6.31
N ARG A 33 -9.70 7.50 -5.88
CA ARG A 33 -9.25 6.28 -5.19
C ARG A 33 -8.02 6.52 -4.32
N TRP A 34 -7.84 5.69 -3.30
CA TRP A 34 -6.66 5.72 -2.44
C TRP A 34 -6.27 4.33 -1.93
N LEU A 35 -5.00 4.19 -1.55
CA LEU A 35 -4.42 3.02 -0.91
C LEU A 35 -3.69 3.45 0.36
N LEU A 36 -3.87 2.71 1.46
CA LEU A 36 -3.12 2.85 2.71
C LEU A 36 -2.47 1.51 3.06
N VAL A 37 -1.14 1.53 3.21
CA VAL A 37 -0.35 0.39 3.70
C VAL A 37 0.34 0.80 5.00
N ARG A 38 0.07 0.08 6.09
CA ARG A 38 0.71 0.36 7.39
C ARG A 38 1.02 -0.90 8.16
N GLY A 39 2.10 -0.85 8.95
CA GLY A 39 2.33 -1.85 10.00
C GLY A 39 1.31 -1.68 11.13
N SER A 40 0.90 -2.79 11.74
CA SER A 40 0.18 -2.75 13.01
C SER A 40 1.14 -2.42 14.15
N ASN A 41 0.69 -1.55 15.07
CA ASN A 41 1.48 -1.21 16.26
C ASN A 41 1.42 -2.29 17.34
N THR A 42 0.37 -3.12 17.33
CA THR A 42 0.06 -4.08 18.41
C THR A 42 0.18 -5.53 17.98
N GLU A 43 0.32 -5.82 16.69
CA GLU A 43 0.31 -7.17 16.12
C GLU A 43 1.37 -7.28 15.01
N PRO A 44 1.94 -8.47 14.74
CA PRO A 44 2.92 -8.65 13.67
C PRO A 44 2.25 -8.79 12.29
N ILE A 45 1.42 -7.81 11.91
CA ILE A 45 0.69 -7.79 10.64
C ILE A 45 0.88 -6.47 9.88
N VAL A 46 0.75 -6.55 8.55
CA VAL A 46 0.64 -5.39 7.65
C VAL A 46 -0.82 -5.24 7.24
N ARG A 47 -1.36 -4.03 7.36
CA ARG A 47 -2.71 -3.68 6.89
C ARG A 47 -2.60 -3.01 5.53
N ILE A 48 -3.44 -3.46 4.60
CA ILE A 48 -3.62 -2.90 3.26
C ILE A 48 -5.11 -2.54 3.15
N ILE A 49 -5.40 -1.27 2.92
CA ILE A 49 -6.77 -0.75 2.87
C ILE A 49 -6.87 0.12 1.61
N ALA A 50 -7.91 -0.07 0.82
CA ALA A 50 -8.15 0.69 -0.39
C ALA A 50 -9.59 1.15 -0.49
N GLU A 51 -9.79 2.26 -1.16
CA GLU A 51 -11.10 2.76 -1.60
C GLU A 51 -10.99 3.14 -3.07
N ALA A 52 -12.03 2.80 -3.83
CA ALA A 52 -12.17 3.10 -5.24
C ALA A 52 -13.66 3.15 -5.63
N GLU A 53 -13.95 3.45 -6.89
CA GLU A 53 -15.30 3.55 -7.44
C GLU A 53 -16.15 2.26 -7.36
N SER A 54 -15.52 1.11 -7.10
CA SER A 54 -16.22 -0.16 -6.91
C SER A 54 -15.47 -1.08 -5.96
N ASP A 55 -16.20 -2.05 -5.40
CA ASP A 55 -15.63 -3.11 -4.55
C ASP A 55 -14.54 -3.89 -5.29
N SER A 56 -14.76 -4.22 -6.58
CA SER A 56 -13.77 -4.94 -7.39
C SER A 56 -12.51 -4.12 -7.63
N ALA A 57 -12.64 -2.82 -7.91
CA ALA A 57 -11.48 -1.93 -8.07
C ALA A 57 -10.69 -1.79 -6.75
N SER A 58 -11.38 -1.70 -5.62
CA SER A 58 -10.76 -1.63 -4.29
C SER A 58 -10.02 -2.93 -3.95
N GLN A 59 -10.63 -4.08 -4.23
CA GLN A 59 -10.02 -5.39 -4.05
C GLN A 59 -8.79 -5.57 -4.94
N GLU A 60 -8.88 -5.19 -6.21
CA GLU A 60 -7.76 -5.28 -7.14
C GLU A 60 -6.59 -4.40 -6.68
N LEU A 61 -6.86 -3.19 -6.18
CA LEU A 61 -5.81 -2.29 -5.67
C LEU A 61 -5.10 -2.88 -4.45
N CYS A 62 -5.85 -3.48 -3.53
CA CYS A 62 -5.28 -4.23 -2.39
C CYS A 62 -4.43 -5.42 -2.85
N GLU A 63 -4.88 -6.18 -3.84
CA GLU A 63 -4.15 -7.32 -4.36
C GLU A 63 -2.86 -6.92 -5.08
N GLN A 64 -2.89 -5.86 -5.88
CA GLN A 64 -1.70 -5.30 -6.52
C GLN A 64 -0.67 -4.90 -5.46
N ALA A 65 -1.08 -4.17 -4.42
CA ALA A 65 -0.21 -3.80 -3.31
C ALA A 65 0.37 -5.04 -2.60
N ARG A 66 -0.47 -6.05 -2.32
CA ARG A 66 -0.03 -7.32 -1.70
C ARG A 66 1.05 -8.01 -2.52
N ARG A 67 0.88 -8.11 -3.85
CA ARG A 67 1.87 -8.73 -4.75
C ARG A 67 3.20 -7.96 -4.75
N VAL A 68 3.15 -6.64 -4.78
CA VAL A 68 4.35 -5.79 -4.68
C VAL A 68 5.10 -6.03 -3.37
N ILE A 69 4.37 -6.08 -2.24
CA ILE A 69 4.97 -6.31 -0.91
C ILE A 69 5.57 -7.70 -0.79
N GLN A 70 4.90 -8.75 -1.27
CA GLN A 70 5.39 -10.13 -1.18
C GLN A 70 6.60 -10.41 -2.07
N SER A 71 6.86 -9.58 -3.08
CA SER A 71 8.08 -9.68 -3.91
C SER A 71 9.38 -9.34 -3.17
N VAL A 72 9.30 -9.09 -1.86
CA VAL A 72 10.43 -8.74 -0.97
C VAL A 72 11.02 -9.98 -0.25
N ASP A 73 10.36 -11.14 -0.31
CA ASP A 73 10.82 -12.39 0.33
C ASP A 73 11.54 -13.34 -0.65
N VAL A 74 12.67 -12.90 -1.22
CA VAL A 74 13.67 -13.75 -1.90
C VAL A 74 15.09 -13.39 -1.49
#